data_AF-A0A366JZ67-F1
#
_entry.id   AF-A0A366JZ67-F1
#
_cell.length_a   1.000
_cell.length_b   1.000
_cell.length_c   1.000
_cell.angle_alpha   90.00
_cell.angle_beta   90.00
_cell.angle_gamma   90.00
#
_symmetry.space_group_name_H-M   'P 1'
#
loop_
_entity.id
_entity.type
_entity.pdbx_description
1 polymer ?
#
loop_
_entity_poly.entity_id
_entity_poly.type
_entity_poly.pdbx_seq_one_letter_code
_entity_poly.pdbx_strand_id
1 'polypeptide(L)'
;MKILFGVEASYIIQDVPEFMNLIKRETELFDFQQSTFLFEQMAHAEFTRSVLAEAGLFEEFFTLWYIKSGVKGETFDDFAIETDSGFCLFTEFLSAFTITGGSAVDIRMAVYQFQEHLVFTAKDEEVPLVYFSELHLKDLIIGIAEAYDIQVSFLDLDK
;
A
#
# COMPACT_ATOMS: atom_id res chain seq x y z
N MET A 1 2.65 10.46 3.76
CA MET A 1 2.18 9.06 3.88
C MET A 1 1.81 8.81 5.33
N LYS A 2 0.85 7.94 5.62
CA LYS A 2 0.51 7.53 6.99
C LYS A 2 0.21 6.03 7.05
N ILE A 3 0.35 5.43 8.22
CA ILE A 3 0.02 4.02 8.43
C ILE A 3 -1.50 3.87 8.63
N LEU A 4 -2.07 2.85 8.00
CA LEU A 4 -3.40 2.33 8.29
C LEU A 4 -3.29 0.83 8.65
N PHE A 5 -4.33 0.33 9.28
CA PHE A 5 -4.48 -1.08 9.64
C PHE A 5 -5.67 -1.66 8.87
N GLY A 6 -5.41 -2.70 8.09
CA GLY A 6 -6.41 -3.43 7.32
C GLY A 6 -6.83 -4.70 8.05
N VAL A 7 -8.14 -4.98 8.09
CA VAL A 7 -8.68 -6.25 8.57
C VAL A 7 -9.54 -6.82 7.47
N GLU A 8 -9.07 -7.89 6.83
CA GLU A 8 -9.80 -8.57 5.79
C GLU A 8 -10.81 -9.54 6.39
N ALA A 9 -12.04 -9.41 5.91
CA ALA A 9 -13.12 -10.30 6.23
C ALA A 9 -13.44 -11.20 5.04
N SER A 10 -13.97 -12.39 5.35
CA SER A 10 -14.54 -13.28 4.37
C SER A 10 -15.62 -12.56 3.57
N TYR A 11 -15.76 -12.86 2.27
CA TYR A 11 -16.72 -12.21 1.37
C TYR A 11 -18.17 -12.26 1.87
N ILE A 12 -18.49 -13.25 2.71
CA ILE A 12 -19.79 -13.43 3.37
C ILE A 12 -20.16 -12.23 4.26
N ILE A 13 -19.19 -11.41 4.71
CA ILE A 13 -19.44 -10.22 5.55
C ILE A 13 -20.47 -9.26 4.93
N GLN A 14 -20.58 -9.22 3.60
CA GLN A 14 -21.53 -8.38 2.89
C GLN A 14 -22.98 -8.85 3.07
N ASP A 15 -23.17 -10.13 3.37
CA ASP A 15 -24.46 -10.77 3.61
C ASP A 15 -24.89 -10.73 5.09
N VAL A 16 -24.02 -10.26 5.99
CA VAL A 16 -24.26 -10.25 7.44
C VAL A 16 -24.15 -8.82 8.02
N PRO A 17 -25.18 -7.97 7.80
CA PRO A 17 -25.13 -6.55 8.14
C PRO A 17 -24.98 -6.26 9.63
N GLU A 18 -25.32 -7.21 10.51
CA GLU A 18 -25.21 -7.05 11.97
C GLU A 18 -23.76 -6.82 12.41
N PHE A 19 -22.80 -7.53 11.83
CA PHE A 19 -21.37 -7.35 12.13
C PHE A 19 -20.86 -6.03 11.58
N MET A 20 -21.24 -5.67 10.35
CA MET A 20 -20.90 -4.39 9.75
C MET A 20 -21.41 -3.22 10.60
N ASN A 21 -22.65 -3.31 11.10
CA ASN A 21 -23.25 -2.30 11.97
C ASN A 21 -22.58 -2.23 13.35
N LEU A 22 -22.21 -3.39 13.92
CA LEU A 22 -21.46 -3.45 15.17
C LEU A 22 -20.10 -2.75 15.02
N ILE A 23 -19.32 -3.12 14.01
CA ILE A 23 -17.99 -2.54 13.75
C ILE A 23 -18.12 -1.02 13.57
N LYS A 24 -19.03 -0.54 12.72
CA LYS A 24 -19.25 0.90 12.50
C LYS A 24 -19.70 1.67 13.75
N ARG A 25 -20.33 1.00 14.73
CA ARG A 25 -20.78 1.63 15.97
C ARG A 25 -19.66 1.72 17.01
N GLU A 26 -18.83 0.69 17.10
CA GLU A 26 -17.80 0.57 18.14
C GLU A 26 -16.42 1.09 17.68
N THR A 27 -16.27 1.44 16.39
CA THR A 27 -15.00 1.89 15.83
C THR A 27 -15.14 3.13 14.94
N GLU A 28 -14.05 3.86 14.79
CA GLU A 28 -13.90 4.88 13.74
C GLU A 28 -13.34 4.23 12.48
N LEU A 29 -14.24 3.76 11.61
CA LEU A 29 -13.89 3.17 10.32
C LEU A 29 -13.37 4.25 9.37
N PHE A 30 -12.17 4.06 8.82
CA PHE A 30 -11.61 4.95 7.80
C PHE A 30 -12.29 4.71 6.45
N ASP A 31 -12.35 3.46 6.01
CA ASP A 31 -13.06 3.02 4.81
C ASP A 31 -13.30 1.50 4.84
N PHE A 32 -14.13 0.98 3.95
CA PHE A 32 -14.33 -0.44 3.72
C PHE A 32 -14.35 -0.74 2.22
N GLN A 33 -13.33 -1.46 1.74
CA GLN A 33 -13.12 -1.76 0.33
C GLN A 33 -12.64 -3.19 0.17
N GLN A 34 -13.09 -3.89 -0.87
CA GLN A 34 -12.66 -5.27 -1.17
C GLN A 34 -12.74 -6.22 0.05
N SER A 35 -13.83 -6.15 0.82
CA SER A 35 -14.02 -6.89 2.07
C SER A 35 -13.00 -6.60 3.19
N THR A 36 -12.20 -5.54 3.04
CA THR A 36 -11.20 -5.11 4.02
C THR A 36 -11.66 -3.85 4.73
N PHE A 37 -11.71 -3.90 6.06
CA PHE A 37 -11.94 -2.74 6.92
C PHE A 37 -10.63 -2.00 7.14
N LEU A 38 -10.62 -0.68 6.95
CA LEU A 38 -9.45 0.16 7.10
C LEU A 38 -9.60 1.05 8.33
N PHE A 39 -8.55 1.13 9.15
CA PHE A 39 -8.54 1.91 10.39
C PHE A 39 -7.27 2.73 10.55
N GLU A 40 -7.40 3.93 11.12
CA GLU A 40 -6.23 4.72 11.56
C GLU A 40 -5.70 4.26 12.91
N GLN A 41 -6.56 3.66 13.75
CA GLN A 41 -6.23 3.26 15.11
C GLN A 41 -6.11 1.74 15.21
N MET A 42 -4.96 1.27 15.70
CA MET A 42 -4.71 -0.17 15.93
C MET A 42 -5.78 -0.81 16.82
N ALA A 43 -6.25 -0.11 17.85
CA ALA A 43 -7.28 -0.63 18.75
C ALA A 43 -8.60 -0.97 18.05
N HIS A 44 -8.99 -0.17 17.04
CA HIS A 44 -10.19 -0.42 16.24
C HIS A 44 -10.01 -1.63 15.30
N ALA A 45 -8.81 -1.78 14.74
CA ALA A 45 -8.47 -2.94 13.91
C ALA A 45 -8.47 -4.23 14.74
N GLU A 46 -7.87 -4.23 15.93
CA GLU A 46 -7.86 -5.40 16.83
C GLU A 46 -9.25 -5.76 17.36
N PHE A 47 -10.09 -4.76 17.66
CA PHE A 47 -11.50 -5.00 18.00
C PHE A 47 -12.22 -5.70 16.84
N THR A 48 -12.12 -5.14 15.63
CA THR A 48 -12.75 -5.70 14.42
C THR A 48 -12.27 -7.11 14.13
N ARG A 49 -10.96 -7.34 14.21
CA ARG A 49 -10.34 -8.67 14.08
C ARG A 49 -10.95 -9.66 15.07
N SER A 50 -11.07 -9.28 16.34
CA SER A 50 -11.63 -10.15 17.38
C SER A 50 -13.09 -10.52 17.09
N VAL A 51 -13.92 -9.54 16.72
CA VAL A 51 -15.33 -9.75 16.33
C VAL A 51 -15.44 -10.70 15.13
N LEU A 52 -14.64 -10.48 14.09
CA LEU A 52 -14.65 -11.33 12.90
C LEU A 52 -14.12 -12.73 13.19
N ALA A 53 -13.08 -12.86 14.02
CA ALA A 53 -12.52 -14.15 14.41
C ALA A 53 -13.53 -14.99 15.20
N GLU A 54 -14.26 -14.40 16.15
CA GLU A 54 -15.35 -15.07 16.88
C GLU A 54 -16.47 -15.54 15.95
N ALA A 55 -16.74 -14.80 14.89
CA ALA A 55 -17.73 -15.14 13.87
C ALA A 55 -17.22 -16.12 12.81
N GLY A 56 -15.93 -16.49 12.80
CA GLY A 56 -15.32 -17.29 11.74
C GLY A 56 -15.27 -16.58 10.38
N LEU A 57 -15.20 -15.24 10.39
CA LEU A 57 -15.19 -14.37 9.22
C LEU A 57 -13.86 -13.64 9.02
N PHE A 58 -12.89 -13.80 9.92
CA PHE A 58 -11.57 -13.17 9.79
C PHE A 58 -10.69 -13.95 8.81
N GLU A 59 -10.07 -13.25 7.87
CA GLU A 59 -9.13 -13.84 6.91
C GLU A 59 -7.70 -13.39 7.22
N GLU A 60 -7.42 -12.09 7.18
CA GLU A 60 -6.05 -11.57 7.31
C GLU A 60 -5.99 -10.17 7.95
N PHE A 61 -4.82 -9.83 8.51
CA PHE A 61 -4.53 -8.52 9.10
C PHE A 61 -3.32 -7.86 8.43
N PHE A 62 -3.49 -6.63 7.95
CA PHE A 62 -2.48 -5.92 7.17
C PHE A 62 -2.02 -4.62 7.85
N THR A 63 -0.73 -4.31 7.70
CA THR A 63 -0.22 -2.94 7.87
C THR A 63 -0.11 -2.30 6.49
N LEU A 64 -0.69 -1.12 6.33
CA LEU A 64 -0.86 -0.47 5.05
C LEU A 64 -0.25 0.93 5.06
N TRP A 65 0.30 1.35 3.93
CA TRP A 65 0.64 2.75 3.71
C TRP A 65 -0.47 3.45 2.94
N TYR A 66 -1.06 4.47 3.55
CA TYR A 66 -2.00 5.37 2.91
C TYR A 66 -1.30 6.57 2.26
N ILE A 67 -1.62 6.77 0.98
CA ILE A 67 -1.04 7.79 0.13
C ILE A 67 -2.18 8.52 -0.60
N LYS A 68 -2.27 9.84 -0.42
CA LYS A 68 -3.37 10.64 -0.98
C LYS A 68 -3.32 10.75 -2.51
N SER A 69 -2.13 10.72 -3.10
CA SER A 69 -1.96 10.96 -4.53
C SER A 69 -0.78 10.17 -5.09
N GLY A 70 -0.93 9.72 -6.33
CA GLY A 70 0.11 9.03 -7.05
C GLY A 70 -0.37 8.52 -8.40
N VAL A 71 0.38 7.58 -8.95
CA VAL A 71 0.10 6.94 -10.23
C VAL A 71 0.16 5.43 -10.03
N LYS A 72 -0.91 4.75 -10.41
CA LYS A 72 -0.97 3.28 -10.44
C LYS A 72 0.00 2.76 -11.49
N GLY A 73 0.77 1.75 -11.12
CA GLY A 73 1.51 0.94 -12.06
C GLY A 73 0.68 -0.24 -12.57
N GLU A 74 1.31 -1.14 -13.30
CA GLU A 74 0.62 -2.24 -14.00
C GLU A 74 0.05 -3.28 -13.04
N THR A 75 0.77 -3.59 -11.97
CA THR A 75 0.38 -4.60 -10.96
C THR A 75 -0.31 -3.98 -9.73
N PHE A 76 -0.82 -2.75 -9.84
CA PHE A 76 -1.39 -2.02 -8.69
C PHE A 76 -2.47 -2.81 -7.93
N ASP A 77 -3.44 -3.38 -8.65
CA ASP A 77 -4.63 -3.99 -8.04
C ASP A 77 -4.31 -5.29 -7.26
N ASP A 78 -3.13 -5.88 -7.47
CA ASP A 78 -2.67 -7.06 -6.72
C ASP A 78 -1.99 -6.69 -5.39
N PHE A 79 -1.56 -5.44 -5.23
CA PHE A 79 -0.72 -4.98 -4.11
C PHE A 79 -1.23 -3.71 -3.43
N ALA A 80 -2.41 -3.24 -3.81
CA ALA A 80 -3.00 -2.06 -3.20
C ALA A 80 -4.53 -2.01 -3.36
N ILE A 81 -5.15 -1.26 -2.44
CA ILE A 81 -6.57 -0.92 -2.45
C ILE A 81 -6.69 0.56 -2.81
N GLU A 82 -7.50 0.88 -3.81
CA GLU A 82 -7.92 2.26 -4.06
C GLU A 82 -9.17 2.59 -3.21
N THR A 83 -9.15 3.76 -2.58
CA THR A 83 -10.26 4.34 -1.81
C THR A 83 -10.69 5.64 -2.49
N ASP A 84 -11.86 6.17 -2.13
CA ASP A 84 -12.33 7.47 -2.64
C ASP A 84 -11.38 8.64 -2.33
N SER A 85 -10.49 8.47 -1.34
CA SER A 85 -9.62 9.53 -0.83
C SER A 85 -8.13 9.34 -1.14
N GLY A 86 -7.73 8.19 -1.68
CA GLY A 86 -6.33 7.84 -1.89
C GLY A 86 -6.10 6.33 -2.05
N PHE A 87 -4.86 5.90 -1.84
CA PHE A 87 -4.40 4.53 -2.12
C PHE A 87 -3.79 3.91 -0.86
N CYS A 88 -4.09 2.64 -0.62
CA CYS A 88 -3.60 1.85 0.51
C CYS A 88 -2.73 0.71 -0.02
N LEU A 89 -1.43 0.74 0.25
CA LEU A 89 -0.46 -0.22 -0.28
C LEU A 89 -0.09 -1.26 0.79
N PHE A 90 -0.06 -2.55 0.42
CA PHE A 90 0.36 -3.64 1.32
C PHE A 90 1.88 -3.64 1.49
N THR A 91 2.39 -3.10 2.59
CA THR A 91 3.83 -2.79 2.73
C THR A 91 4.72 -4.02 2.75
N GLU A 92 4.23 -5.14 3.27
CA GLU A 92 4.99 -6.40 3.40
C GLU A 92 5.37 -7.03 2.05
N PHE A 93 4.67 -6.67 0.96
CA PHE A 93 4.91 -7.21 -0.38
C PHE A 93 5.68 -6.24 -1.28
N LEU A 94 6.06 -5.08 -0.76
CA LEU A 94 6.59 -3.98 -1.57
C LEU A 94 7.99 -3.58 -1.15
N SER A 95 8.72 -3.05 -2.12
CA SER A 95 9.96 -2.33 -1.92
C SER A 95 9.78 -0.89 -2.35
N ALA A 96 10.03 0.05 -1.45
CA ALA A 96 9.96 1.48 -1.74
C ALA A 96 11.35 2.06 -1.96
N PHE A 97 11.48 2.94 -2.94
CA PHE A 97 12.74 3.64 -3.23
C PHE A 97 12.53 5.04 -3.79
N THR A 98 13.56 5.86 -3.70
CA THR A 98 13.62 7.18 -4.33
C THR A 98 14.93 7.35 -5.10
N ILE A 99 14.93 8.20 -6.12
CA ILE A 99 16.12 8.52 -6.91
C ILE A 99 16.84 9.67 -6.22
N THR A 100 18.10 9.49 -5.85
CA THR A 100 18.90 10.45 -5.08
C THR A 100 20.01 11.12 -5.88
N GLY A 101 20.29 10.66 -7.10
CA GLY A 101 21.36 11.20 -7.93
C GLY A 101 21.40 10.59 -9.33
N GLY A 102 22.12 11.26 -10.24
CA GLY A 102 22.23 10.89 -11.66
C GLY A 102 22.01 12.09 -12.59
N SER A 103 22.32 11.93 -13.87
CA SER A 103 22.04 12.98 -14.85
C SER A 103 20.53 13.03 -15.16
N ALA A 104 19.99 14.20 -15.52
CA ALA A 104 18.58 14.33 -15.84
C ALA A 104 18.13 13.46 -17.03
N VAL A 105 19.05 13.20 -17.98
CA VAL A 105 18.79 12.33 -19.13
C VAL A 105 18.68 10.89 -18.67
N ASP A 106 19.63 10.43 -17.86
CA ASP A 106 19.69 9.05 -17.41
C ASP A 106 18.58 8.71 -16.43
N ILE A 107 18.27 9.62 -15.49
CA ILE A 107 17.11 9.51 -14.59
C ILE A 107 15.84 9.33 -15.41
N ARG A 108 15.65 10.14 -16.45
CA ARG A 108 14.46 10.03 -17.30
C ARG A 108 14.38 8.66 -17.97
N MET A 109 15.50 8.14 -18.48
CA MET A 109 15.53 6.83 -19.13
C MET A 109 15.31 5.68 -18.14
N ALA A 110 15.93 5.74 -16.96
CA ALA A 110 15.71 4.77 -15.89
C ALA A 110 14.25 4.76 -15.42
N VAL A 111 13.63 5.94 -15.27
CA VAL A 111 12.20 6.04 -14.90
C VAL A 111 11.30 5.40 -15.95
N TYR A 112 11.60 5.55 -17.24
CA TYR A 112 10.86 4.83 -18.29
C TYR A 112 10.98 3.31 -18.12
N GLN A 113 12.18 2.80 -17.81
CA GLN A 113 12.37 1.37 -17.59
C GLN A 113 11.71 0.89 -16.29
N PHE A 114 11.71 1.69 -15.23
CA PHE A 114 11.03 1.36 -13.98
C PHE A 114 9.52 1.20 -14.19
N GLN A 115 8.88 2.01 -15.04
CA GLN A 115 7.42 2.00 -15.22
C GLN A 115 6.83 0.61 -15.53
N GLU A 116 7.57 -0.27 -16.19
CA GLU A 116 7.17 -1.66 -16.49
C GLU A 116 7.13 -2.58 -15.26
N HIS A 117 7.64 -2.11 -14.12
CA HIS A 117 7.89 -2.91 -12.92
C HIS A 117 7.41 -2.23 -11.63
N LEU A 118 6.78 -1.06 -11.74
CA LEU A 118 6.23 -0.35 -10.60
C LEU A 118 4.82 -0.83 -10.32
N VAL A 119 4.53 -0.97 -9.03
CA VAL A 119 3.18 -1.11 -8.47
C VAL A 119 2.55 0.26 -8.34
N PHE A 120 3.32 1.25 -7.88
CA PHE A 120 2.80 2.59 -7.62
C PHE A 120 3.92 3.65 -7.61
N THR A 121 3.58 4.89 -7.94
CA THR A 121 4.43 6.06 -7.73
C THR A 121 3.70 7.08 -6.87
N ALA A 122 4.17 7.29 -5.64
CA ALA A 122 3.62 8.31 -4.76
C ALA A 122 4.06 9.70 -5.20
N LYS A 123 3.08 10.62 -5.22
CA LYS A 123 3.29 12.03 -5.49
C LYS A 123 2.94 12.84 -4.26
N ASP A 124 3.88 13.66 -3.83
CA ASP A 124 3.71 14.62 -2.75
C ASP A 124 4.52 15.85 -3.13
N GLU A 125 3.92 17.04 -2.98
CA GLU A 125 4.51 18.29 -3.48
C GLU A 125 5.78 18.69 -2.68
N GLU A 126 5.92 18.20 -1.46
CA GLU A 126 6.98 18.61 -0.53
C GLU A 126 8.12 17.58 -0.41
N VAL A 127 7.96 16.36 -0.93
CA VAL A 127 8.96 15.30 -0.83
C VAL A 127 9.31 14.69 -2.19
N PRO A 128 10.51 14.11 -2.35
CA PRO A 128 10.87 13.39 -3.56
C PRO A 128 9.86 12.29 -3.89
N LEU A 129 9.69 12.01 -5.19
CA LEU A 129 8.88 10.89 -5.64
C LEU A 129 9.36 9.59 -4.98
N VAL A 130 8.41 8.81 -4.51
CA VAL A 130 8.66 7.46 -3.98
C VAL A 130 8.03 6.45 -4.91
N TYR A 131 8.84 5.53 -5.36
CA TYR A 131 8.49 4.46 -6.27
C TYR A 131 8.31 3.18 -5.47
N PHE A 132 7.26 2.43 -5.77
CA PHE A 132 6.97 1.14 -5.16
C PHE A 132 7.01 0.08 -6.24
N SER A 133 7.84 -0.93 -6.04
CA SER A 133 7.86 -2.17 -6.82
C SER A 133 7.48 -3.34 -5.92
N GLU A 134 7.20 -4.48 -6.52
CA GLU A 134 7.14 -5.73 -5.77
C GLU A 134 8.47 -6.00 -5.06
N LEU A 135 8.42 -6.57 -3.86
CA LEU A 135 9.59 -6.78 -3.00
C LEU A 135 10.68 -7.60 -3.71
N HIS A 136 10.28 -8.62 -4.48
CA HIS A 136 11.20 -9.52 -5.16
C HIS A 136 11.90 -8.89 -6.38
N LEU A 137 11.45 -7.71 -6.85
CA LEU A 137 12.04 -6.99 -7.98
C LEU A 137 13.16 -6.02 -7.54
N LYS A 138 13.51 -5.99 -6.25
CA LYS A 138 14.53 -5.08 -5.70
C LYS A 138 15.86 -5.13 -6.47
N ASP A 139 16.36 -6.32 -6.78
CA ASP A 139 17.62 -6.50 -7.52
C ASP A 139 17.53 -6.01 -8.96
N LEU A 140 16.34 -6.13 -9.59
CA LEU A 140 16.08 -5.57 -10.92
C LEU A 140 16.14 -4.03 -10.88
N ILE A 141 15.55 -3.40 -9.86
CA ILE A 141 15.63 -1.95 -9.67
C ILE A 141 17.08 -1.48 -9.53
N ILE A 142 17.91 -2.22 -8.76
CA ILE A 142 19.34 -1.93 -8.64
C ILE A 142 20.04 -2.07 -9.99
N GLY A 143 19.79 -3.15 -10.74
CA GLY A 143 20.39 -3.37 -12.05
C GLY A 143 20.03 -2.29 -13.08
N ILE A 144 18.78 -1.81 -13.07
CA ILE A 144 18.36 -0.67 -13.91
C ILE A 144 19.10 0.61 -13.48
N ALA A 145 19.19 0.87 -12.17
CA ALA A 145 19.88 2.05 -11.66
C ALA A 145 21.35 2.07 -12.09
N GLU A 146 22.05 0.94 -11.99
CA GLU A 146 23.43 0.77 -12.44
C GLU A 146 23.58 0.93 -13.97
N ALA A 147 22.66 0.36 -14.75
CA ALA A 147 22.70 0.44 -16.21
C ALA A 147 22.58 1.87 -16.75
N TYR A 148 21.90 2.75 -16.01
CA TYR A 148 21.73 4.16 -16.34
C TYR A 148 22.62 5.09 -15.50
N ASP A 149 23.56 4.59 -14.69
CA ASP A 149 24.43 5.43 -13.84
C ASP A 149 23.64 6.42 -12.94
N ILE A 150 22.55 5.93 -12.33
CA ILE A 150 21.75 6.68 -11.36
C ILE A 150 21.87 6.08 -9.95
N GLN A 151 21.54 6.88 -8.94
CA GLN A 151 21.55 6.47 -7.54
C GLN A 151 20.12 6.35 -7.03
N VAL A 152 19.82 5.22 -6.38
CA VAL A 152 18.56 4.99 -5.68
C VAL A 152 18.82 4.72 -4.20
N SER A 153 17.90 5.18 -3.35
CA SER A 153 17.87 4.84 -1.94
C SER A 153 16.58 4.09 -1.64
N PHE A 154 16.71 2.89 -1.07
CA PHE A 154 15.57 2.13 -0.58
C PHE A 154 15.12 2.67 0.79
N LEU A 155 13.81 2.74 0.97
CA LEU A 155 13.17 3.18 2.21
C LEU A 155 12.85 1.95 3.07
N ASP A 156 12.88 2.15 4.39
CA ASP A 156 12.47 1.14 5.37
C ASP A 156 10.94 1.26 5.55
N LEU A 157 10.21 0.22 5.18
CA LEU A 157 8.75 0.16 5.30
C LEU A 157 8.28 -0.44 6.64
N ASP A 158 9.18 -1.06 7.40
CA ASP A 158 8.88 -1.82 8.62
C ASP A 158 9.03 -0.98 9.91
N LYS A 159 9.11 0.34 9.81
CA LYS A 159 9.29 1.26 10.94
C LYS A 159 8.18 2.28 11.13
#